data_AF-A0A2P2M2P3-F1
#
_entry.id   AF-A0A2P2M2P3-F1
#
_cell.length_a   1.000
_cell.length_b   1.000
_cell.length_c   1.000
_cell.angle_alpha   90.00
_cell.angle_beta   90.00
_cell.angle_gamma   90.00
#
_symmetry.space_group_name_H-M   'P 1'
#
loop_
_entity.id
_entity.type
_entity.pdbx_description
1 polymer ?
#
loop_
_entity_poly.entity_id
_entity_poly.type
_entity_poly.pdbx_seq_one_letter_code
_entity_poly.pdbx_strand_id
1 'polypeptide(L)'
;MKARKSTNDSNENLKEIEEKCSQLQQSVQSLEEKLSNLEDENHVLRQKALSASPKGSRTSIVRTFSEKYSGVLALADSERKPVFESPTPSKLIAPFSHGLSESRRSKLTAERHHISSVENYEFLARCIKEDFGFIDGKPLAACIIYRCLLHWHAFDSERTAIFDCIIEGINEVLKDGDENSTLPYWLSNASALLCLLQRNLRLNGFLTTNSQRSISSGLHGRVIHGVKSPFRFIGFEDGLSHMEARYPAILFKQQLTACVEKIFGLIRDNLKKELSPLLNSCIQAPKAGRHSGKSSRSPGGISQQAHSSQWESIITFLDSLLGHLRKNLVPSFFIRKLITQVFSFINISLFNR
;
A
#
# COMPACT_ATOMS: atom_id res chain seq x y z
N MET A 1 -27.25 21.08 -39.47
CA MET A 1 -28.10 20.73 -38.31
C MET A 1 -27.41 19.86 -37.25
N LYS A 2 -26.55 18.89 -37.60
CA LYS A 2 -25.93 17.95 -36.64
C LYS A 2 -24.97 18.59 -35.62
N ALA A 3 -24.18 19.60 -36.03
CA ALA A 3 -23.24 20.30 -35.14
C ALA A 3 -23.94 21.14 -34.05
N ARG A 4 -25.03 21.84 -34.38
CA ARG A 4 -25.82 22.62 -33.40
C ARG A 4 -26.48 21.75 -32.33
N LYS A 5 -26.86 20.52 -32.68
CA LYS A 5 -27.46 19.56 -31.73
C LYS A 5 -26.43 19.06 -30.71
N SER A 6 -25.23 18.71 -31.18
CA SER A 6 -24.12 18.29 -30.31
C SER A 6 -23.65 19.37 -29.33
N THR A 7 -23.69 20.65 -29.73
CA THR A 7 -23.35 21.78 -28.84
C THR A 7 -24.41 22.01 -27.77
N ASN A 8 -25.69 21.83 -28.10
CA ASN A 8 -26.77 21.91 -27.11
C ASN A 8 -26.70 20.78 -26.08
N ASP A 9 -26.50 19.53 -26.52
CA ASP A 9 -26.38 18.38 -25.62
C ASP A 9 -25.19 18.54 -24.66
N SER A 10 -24.09 19.13 -25.14
CA SER A 10 -22.91 19.43 -24.29
C SER A 10 -23.18 20.53 -23.26
N ASN A 11 -23.98 21.55 -23.61
CA ASN A 11 -24.35 22.63 -22.70
C ASN A 11 -25.37 22.17 -21.64
N GLU A 12 -26.26 21.25 -21.98
CA GLU A 12 -27.19 20.64 -21.01
C GLU A 12 -26.44 19.78 -19.99
N ASN A 13 -25.49 18.96 -20.45
CA ASN A 13 -24.61 18.20 -19.54
C ASN A 13 -23.79 19.11 -18.62
N LEU A 14 -23.28 20.24 -19.13
CA LEU A 14 -22.54 21.19 -18.30
C LEU A 14 -23.40 21.80 -17.20
N LYS A 15 -24.66 22.13 -17.49
CA LYS A 15 -25.62 22.62 -16.48
C LYS A 15 -25.95 21.57 -15.43
N GLU A 16 -26.15 20.31 -15.85
CA GLU A 16 -26.41 19.21 -14.91
C GLU A 16 -25.21 18.98 -13.96
N ILE A 17 -23.99 19.10 -14.48
CA ILE A 17 -22.77 19.01 -13.68
C ILE A 17 -22.67 20.19 -12.70
N GLU A 18 -22.99 21.40 -13.13
CA GLU A 18 -22.98 22.61 -12.30
C GLU A 18 -24.00 22.54 -11.16
N GLU A 19 -25.20 22.02 -11.43
CA GLU A 19 -26.25 21.79 -10.43
C GLU A 19 -25.80 20.73 -9.40
N LYS A 20 -25.23 19.60 -9.85
CA LYS A 20 -24.67 18.58 -8.95
C LYS A 20 -23.52 19.11 -8.11
N CYS A 21 -22.67 19.97 -8.68
CA CYS A 21 -21.57 20.60 -7.96
C CYS A 21 -22.09 21.52 -6.85
N SER A 22 -23.12 22.31 -7.16
CA SER A 22 -23.79 23.20 -6.20
C SER A 22 -24.47 22.42 -5.08
N GLN A 23 -25.14 21.31 -5.40
CA GLN A 23 -25.77 20.43 -4.42
C GLN A 23 -24.74 19.75 -3.50
N LEU A 24 -23.61 19.31 -4.07
CA LEU A 24 -22.53 18.74 -3.28
C LEU A 24 -21.90 19.77 -2.34
N GLN A 25 -21.70 21.00 -2.81
CA GLN A 25 -21.17 22.09 -1.99
C GLN A 25 -22.08 22.40 -0.80
N GLN A 26 -23.40 22.43 -1.00
CA GLN A 26 -24.36 22.61 0.10
C GLN A 26 -24.34 21.43 1.08
N SER A 27 -24.20 20.21 0.58
CA SER A 27 -24.09 19.01 1.43
C SER A 27 -22.83 19.04 2.30
N VAL A 28 -21.69 19.44 1.73
CA VAL A 28 -20.43 19.61 2.47
C VAL A 28 -20.57 20.66 3.55
N GLN A 29 -21.15 21.82 3.23
CA GLN A 29 -21.37 22.89 4.22
C GLN A 29 -22.28 22.44 5.36
N SER A 30 -23.33 21.65 5.06
CA SER A 30 -24.20 21.07 6.09
C SER A 30 -23.48 20.04 6.97
N LEU A 31 -22.58 19.24 6.38
CA LEU A 31 -21.77 18.28 7.14
C LEU A 31 -20.73 18.97 8.02
N GLU A 32 -20.11 20.05 7.54
CA GLU A 32 -19.18 20.88 8.31
C GLU A 32 -19.89 21.48 9.55
N GLU A 33 -21.10 22.02 9.37
CA GLU A 33 -21.90 22.56 10.47
C GLU A 33 -22.28 21.46 11.49
N LYS A 34 -22.71 20.28 11.01
CA LYS A 34 -22.99 19.13 11.90
C LYS A 34 -21.75 18.68 12.65
N LEU A 35 -20.58 18.70 12.03
CA LEU A 35 -19.32 18.31 12.66
C LEU A 35 -18.93 19.30 13.75
N SER A 36 -19.04 20.61 13.48
CA SER A 36 -18.84 21.67 14.50
C SER A 36 -19.78 21.48 15.70
N ASN A 37 -21.07 21.24 15.45
CA ASN A 37 -22.05 21.02 16.51
C ASN A 37 -21.71 19.78 17.37
N LEU A 38 -21.23 18.69 16.74
CA LEU A 38 -20.82 17.48 17.45
C LEU A 38 -19.50 17.67 18.21
N GLU A 39 -18.57 18.47 17.70
CA GLU A 39 -17.34 18.85 18.41
C GLU A 39 -17.66 19.66 19.66
N ASP A 40 -18.57 20.63 19.57
CA ASP A 40 -19.05 21.43 20.71
C ASP A 40 -19.74 20.55 21.76
N GLU A 41 -20.61 19.63 21.34
CA GLU A 41 -21.24 18.68 22.26
C GLU A 41 -20.21 17.77 22.94
N ASN A 42 -19.18 17.32 22.21
CA ASN A 42 -18.08 16.53 22.77
C ASN A 42 -17.27 17.32 23.80
N HIS A 43 -16.99 18.59 23.52
CA HIS A 43 -16.33 19.50 24.44
C HIS A 43 -17.13 19.69 25.74
N VAL A 44 -18.45 19.89 25.63
CA VAL A 44 -19.35 20.02 26.78
C VAL A 44 -19.39 18.71 27.59
N LEU A 45 -19.45 17.55 26.93
CA LEU A 45 -19.44 16.25 27.62
C LEU A 45 -18.12 15.99 28.36
N ARG A 46 -16.98 16.35 27.76
CA ARG A 46 -15.66 16.27 28.44
C ARG A 46 -15.59 17.22 29.64
N GLN A 47 -16.13 18.43 29.52
CA GLN A 47 -16.18 19.39 30.63
C GLN A 47 -17.10 18.91 31.76
N LYS A 48 -18.27 18.34 31.43
CA LYS A 48 -19.19 17.73 32.40
C LYS A 48 -18.54 16.55 33.14
N ALA A 49 -17.81 15.69 32.44
CA ALA A 49 -17.07 14.57 33.04
C ALA A 49 -15.99 15.03 34.02
N LEU A 50 -15.31 16.15 33.74
CA LEU A 50 -14.31 16.75 34.63
C LEU A 50 -14.95 17.45 35.84
N SER A 51 -16.16 18.00 35.69
CA SER A 51 -16.90 18.66 36.79
C SER A 51 -17.63 17.69 37.73
N ALA A 52 -17.82 16.43 37.34
CA ALA A 52 -18.47 15.37 38.13
C ALA A 52 -17.53 14.68 39.14
N SER A 53 -16.52 15.39 39.67
CA SER A 53 -15.69 14.90 40.77
C SER A 53 -16.43 15.09 42.11
N PRO A 54 -16.58 14.06 42.96
CA PRO A 54 -17.35 14.17 44.20
C PRO A 54 -16.57 14.98 45.24
N LYS A 55 -17.11 16.13 45.66
CA LYS A 55 -16.65 16.85 46.86
C LYS A 55 -17.50 16.48 48.07
N GLY A 56 -16.84 15.80 49.02
CA GLY A 56 -17.27 15.52 50.40
C GLY A 56 -16.75 14.13 50.78
N SER A 57 -15.61 13.95 51.45
CA SER A 57 -15.21 14.54 52.73
C SER A 57 -13.69 14.71 52.83
N ARG A 58 -13.29 15.73 53.59
CA ARG A 58 -11.95 15.91 54.19
C ARG A 58 -11.57 14.61 54.92
N THR A 59 -10.33 14.13 54.81
CA THR A 59 -9.26 14.45 55.77
C THR A 59 -7.87 14.27 55.15
N SER A 60 -6.97 15.17 55.52
CA SER A 60 -5.53 15.04 55.30
C SER A 60 -4.97 13.74 55.89
N ILE A 61 -3.97 13.16 55.24
CA ILE A 61 -2.67 12.85 55.86
C ILE A 61 -1.69 12.54 54.74
N VAL A 62 -0.71 13.43 54.62
CA VAL A 62 0.58 13.22 53.98
C VAL A 62 1.34 12.19 54.81
N ARG A 63 1.98 11.19 54.18
CA ARG A 63 3.32 10.74 54.59
C ARG A 63 3.97 9.81 53.56
N THR A 64 4.93 10.38 52.85
CA THR A 64 6.15 9.74 52.33
C THR A 64 7.14 9.45 53.50
N PHE A 65 8.22 8.72 53.23
CA PHE A 65 9.36 8.25 54.09
C PHE A 65 9.19 6.82 54.63
N SER A 66 9.96 5.78 54.27
CA SER A 66 11.41 5.56 54.05
C SER A 66 12.27 5.74 55.31
N GLU A 67 12.61 4.64 56.02
CA GLU A 67 13.98 4.12 56.23
C GLU A 67 14.08 3.08 57.38
N LYS A 68 14.78 1.98 57.06
CA LYS A 68 15.69 1.10 57.85
C LYS A 68 15.66 1.16 59.39
N TYR A 69 15.65 -0.01 60.05
CA TYR A 69 16.79 -0.60 60.78
C TYR A 69 16.44 -1.97 61.40
N SER A 70 17.51 -2.72 61.67
CA SER A 70 17.67 -4.13 62.01
C SER A 70 17.40 -4.48 63.49
N GLY A 71 16.97 -5.74 63.74
CA GLY A 71 17.57 -6.58 64.79
C GLY A 71 16.66 -7.34 65.78
N VAL A 72 16.79 -8.70 65.77
CA VAL A 72 16.93 -9.60 66.96
C VAL A 72 15.61 -9.92 67.73
N LEU A 73 15.15 -11.15 68.06
CA LEU A 73 15.63 -12.56 68.02
C LEU A 73 14.45 -13.55 68.30
N ALA A 74 14.75 -14.86 68.10
CA ALA A 74 14.11 -16.10 68.61
C ALA A 74 12.98 -16.73 67.76
N LEU A 75 13.26 -17.74 66.92
CA LEU A 75 13.60 -19.17 67.15
C LEU A 75 12.39 -20.12 67.21
N ALA A 76 12.35 -21.00 66.19
CA ALA A 76 11.99 -22.43 66.21
C ALA A 76 10.50 -22.79 66.49
N ASP A 77 9.88 -23.84 65.95
CA ASP A 77 10.30 -25.05 65.23
C ASP A 77 9.06 -25.73 64.59
N SER A 78 9.30 -26.67 63.68
CA SER A 78 8.51 -27.86 63.32
C SER A 78 7.17 -27.76 62.55
N GLU A 79 7.29 -28.20 61.29
CA GLU A 79 6.49 -29.22 60.59
C GLU A 79 5.17 -29.74 61.23
N ARG A 80 4.09 -29.72 60.43
CA ARG A 80 3.35 -30.92 59.95
C ARG A 80 2.08 -30.58 59.14
N LYS A 81 1.99 -31.15 57.94
CA LYS A 81 0.77 -31.46 57.16
C LYS A 81 0.11 -32.75 57.75
N PRO A 82 -1.04 -33.28 57.28
CA PRO A 82 -2.22 -32.71 56.58
C PRO A 82 -3.59 -33.31 57.11
N VAL A 83 -4.70 -33.03 56.39
CA VAL A 83 -5.90 -33.91 56.17
C VAL A 83 -7.22 -33.67 56.96
N PHE A 84 -8.25 -33.32 56.16
CA PHE A 84 -9.71 -33.60 56.18
C PHE A 84 -10.53 -33.53 57.47
N GLU A 85 -11.64 -32.78 57.41
CA GLU A 85 -13.00 -33.36 57.26
C GLU A 85 -14.04 -32.28 56.91
N SER A 86 -15.00 -32.65 56.05
CA SER A 86 -16.23 -31.91 55.75
C SER A 86 -17.40 -32.70 56.34
N PRO A 87 -18.48 -32.04 56.79
CA PRO A 87 -19.74 -32.21 56.04
C PRO A 87 -20.59 -30.92 55.90
N THR A 88 -21.04 -30.71 54.66
CA THR A 88 -22.18 -29.93 54.11
C THR A 88 -23.53 -30.10 54.84
N PRO A 89 -24.68 -29.49 54.43
CA PRO A 89 -24.95 -28.32 53.55
C PRO A 89 -26.10 -27.39 54.05
N SER A 90 -26.29 -26.22 53.39
CA SER A 90 -27.57 -25.78 52.78
C SER A 90 -28.04 -24.32 53.06
N LYS A 91 -28.26 -23.63 51.93
CA LYS A 91 -29.18 -22.50 51.62
C LYS A 91 -28.93 -21.13 52.26
N LEU A 92 -28.53 -20.15 51.44
CA LEU A 92 -29.48 -19.34 50.65
C LEU A 92 -28.70 -18.40 49.72
N ILE A 93 -29.09 -18.44 48.46
CA ILE A 93 -28.62 -17.63 47.35
C ILE A 93 -29.12 -16.20 47.53
N ALA A 94 -28.21 -15.22 47.48
CA ALA A 94 -28.52 -13.84 47.13
C ALA A 94 -27.60 -13.46 45.96
N PRO A 95 -28.13 -13.10 44.77
CA PRO A 95 -27.31 -12.81 43.62
C PRO A 95 -26.63 -11.46 43.77
N PHE A 96 -25.30 -11.46 43.76
CA PHE A 96 -24.52 -10.26 43.50
C PHE A 96 -24.90 -9.75 42.10
N SER A 97 -25.45 -8.55 42.06
CA SER A 97 -25.75 -7.80 40.85
C SER A 97 -24.45 -7.51 40.09
N HIS A 98 -24.12 -8.39 39.14
CA HIS A 98 -23.16 -8.11 38.09
C HIS A 98 -23.61 -6.85 37.33
N GLY A 99 -22.74 -5.84 37.28
CA GLY A 99 -22.92 -4.67 36.43
C GLY A 99 -23.03 -5.08 34.97
N LEU A 100 -24.26 -5.16 34.45
CA LEU A 100 -24.55 -5.44 33.04
C LEU A 100 -24.21 -4.28 32.09
N SER A 101 -23.64 -3.19 32.60
CA SER A 101 -23.30 -2.01 31.80
C SER A 101 -21.97 -2.14 31.06
N GLU A 102 -21.04 -2.95 31.56
CA GLU A 102 -19.68 -3.07 30.98
C GLU A 102 -19.64 -4.08 29.82
N SER A 103 -20.42 -5.16 29.92
CA SER A 103 -20.51 -6.22 28.88
C SER A 103 -21.31 -5.79 27.64
N ARG A 104 -22.38 -4.98 27.78
CA ARG A 104 -23.10 -4.46 26.60
C ARG A 104 -22.30 -3.38 25.87
N ARG A 105 -21.54 -2.56 26.60
CA ARG A 105 -20.70 -1.52 26.00
C ARG A 105 -19.52 -2.14 25.25
N SER A 106 -18.85 -3.14 25.83
CA SER A 106 -17.75 -3.85 25.16
C SER A 106 -18.21 -4.68 23.96
N LYS A 107 -19.39 -5.32 24.04
CA LYS A 107 -19.99 -6.06 22.92
C LYS A 107 -20.40 -5.15 21.77
N LEU A 108 -21.03 -4.00 22.05
CA LEU A 108 -21.40 -3.01 21.02
C LEU A 108 -20.20 -2.29 20.41
N THR A 109 -19.15 -2.01 21.18
CA THR A 109 -17.91 -1.47 20.62
C THR A 109 -17.15 -2.51 19.80
N ALA A 110 -17.09 -3.77 20.26
CA ALA A 110 -16.48 -4.86 19.48
C ALA A 110 -17.26 -5.14 18.19
N GLU A 111 -18.59 -5.09 18.24
CA GLU A 111 -19.48 -5.23 17.08
C GLU A 111 -19.32 -4.05 16.10
N ARG A 112 -19.25 -2.81 16.59
CA ARG A 112 -18.92 -1.64 15.74
C ARG A 112 -17.51 -1.69 15.16
N HIS A 113 -16.51 -2.12 15.93
CA HIS A 113 -15.15 -2.30 15.43
C HIS A 113 -15.08 -3.41 14.38
N HIS A 114 -15.85 -4.48 14.55
CA HIS A 114 -15.96 -5.56 13.57
C HIS A 114 -16.66 -5.09 12.29
N ILE A 115 -17.80 -4.40 12.39
CA ILE A 115 -18.54 -3.83 11.25
C ILE A 115 -17.67 -2.82 10.50
N SER A 116 -17.04 -1.89 11.22
CA SER A 116 -16.12 -0.91 10.62
C SER A 116 -14.92 -1.60 9.97
N SER A 117 -14.41 -2.71 10.54
CA SER A 117 -13.34 -3.47 9.89
C SER A 117 -13.82 -4.10 8.58
N VAL A 118 -15.02 -4.68 8.55
CA VAL A 118 -15.64 -5.26 7.32
C VAL A 118 -15.80 -4.20 6.24
N GLU A 119 -16.32 -3.03 6.58
CA GLU A 119 -16.47 -1.91 5.64
C GLU A 119 -15.11 -1.44 5.08
N ASN A 120 -14.08 -1.40 5.94
CA ASN A 120 -12.72 -1.06 5.51
C ASN A 120 -12.15 -2.09 4.52
N TYR A 121 -12.39 -3.40 4.75
CA TYR A 121 -11.99 -4.46 3.83
C TYR A 121 -12.73 -4.35 2.49
N GLU A 122 -14.04 -4.12 2.50
CA GLU A 122 -14.82 -3.93 1.27
C GLU A 122 -14.40 -2.69 0.49
N PHE A 123 -14.05 -1.61 1.18
CA PHE A 123 -13.52 -0.40 0.56
C PHE A 123 -12.18 -0.68 -0.14
N LEU A 124 -11.25 -1.37 0.53
CA LEU A 124 -9.98 -1.76 -0.07
C LEU A 124 -10.15 -2.72 -1.24
N ALA A 125 -11.04 -3.70 -1.11
CA ALA A 125 -11.33 -4.64 -2.18
C ALA A 125 -11.83 -3.91 -3.44
N ARG A 126 -12.68 -2.89 -3.29
CA ARG A 126 -13.09 -2.01 -4.40
C ARG A 126 -11.92 -1.21 -4.95
N CYS A 127 -11.10 -0.63 -4.07
CA CYS A 127 -9.90 0.13 -4.46
C CYS A 127 -8.92 -0.68 -5.30
N ILE A 128 -8.86 -1.99 -5.06
CA ILE A 128 -7.96 -2.92 -5.74
C ILE A 128 -8.60 -3.46 -7.03
N LYS A 129 -9.91 -3.70 -7.05
CA LYS A 129 -10.58 -4.23 -8.26
C LYS A 129 -10.76 -3.18 -9.35
N GLU A 130 -10.95 -1.92 -8.98
CA GLU A 130 -11.18 -0.83 -9.92
C GLU A 130 -9.85 -0.20 -10.41
N ASP A 131 -9.82 0.21 -11.68
CA ASP A 131 -8.71 0.99 -12.25
C ASP A 131 -8.95 2.48 -11.99
N PHE A 132 -8.23 3.04 -11.02
CA PHE A 132 -8.29 4.46 -10.66
C PHE A 132 -7.40 5.34 -11.53
N GLY A 133 -6.57 4.75 -12.38
CA GLY A 133 -5.63 5.47 -13.22
C GLY A 133 -4.60 6.30 -12.44
N PHE A 134 -4.23 7.44 -13.04
CA PHE A 134 -3.10 8.25 -12.60
C PHE A 134 -3.46 9.74 -12.57
N ILE A 135 -3.04 10.44 -11.52
CA ILE A 135 -3.20 11.90 -11.37
C ILE A 135 -1.83 12.52 -11.14
N ASP A 136 -1.47 13.55 -11.91
CA ASP A 136 -0.18 14.25 -11.83
C ASP A 136 1.04 13.32 -11.88
N GLY A 137 0.95 12.26 -12.68
CA GLY A 137 2.00 11.26 -12.80
C GLY A 137 2.06 10.27 -11.63
N LYS A 138 1.09 10.27 -10.72
CA LYS A 138 1.05 9.43 -9.52
C LYS A 138 -0.07 8.37 -9.63
N PRO A 139 0.22 7.11 -9.29
CA PRO A 139 -0.78 6.05 -9.26
C PRO A 139 -1.80 6.28 -8.15
N LEU A 140 -3.07 6.46 -8.52
CA LEU A 140 -4.10 6.91 -7.59
C LEU A 140 -4.48 5.81 -6.57
N ALA A 141 -4.60 4.55 -7.00
CA ALA A 141 -4.93 3.46 -6.08
C ALA A 141 -3.87 3.29 -4.99
N ALA A 142 -2.58 3.41 -5.33
CA ALA A 142 -1.49 3.42 -4.35
C ALA A 142 -1.63 4.53 -3.31
N CYS A 143 -1.98 5.75 -3.75
CA CYS A 143 -2.18 6.88 -2.85
C CYS A 143 -3.41 6.68 -1.93
N ILE A 144 -4.53 6.18 -2.47
CA ILE A 144 -5.73 5.92 -1.68
C ILE A 144 -5.45 4.85 -0.62
N ILE A 145 -4.91 3.69 -1.02
CA ILE A 145 -4.56 2.60 -0.11
C ILE A 145 -3.64 3.10 1.00
N TYR A 146 -2.59 3.85 0.64
CA TYR A 146 -1.67 4.41 1.63
C TYR A 146 -2.36 5.36 2.62
N ARG A 147 -3.24 6.25 2.14
CA ARG A 147 -4.01 7.16 3.02
C ARG A 147 -4.96 6.40 3.94
N CYS A 148 -5.59 5.32 3.48
CA CYS A 148 -6.42 4.45 4.32
C CYS A 148 -5.59 3.79 5.43
N LEU A 149 -4.41 3.27 5.10
CA LEU A 149 -3.51 2.66 6.10
C LEU A 149 -3.08 3.66 7.19
N LEU A 150 -2.85 4.93 6.82
CA LEU A 150 -2.57 5.98 7.78
C LEU A 150 -3.80 6.33 8.63
N HIS A 151 -4.94 6.55 7.98
CA HIS A 151 -6.18 6.94 8.64
C HIS A 151 -6.64 5.90 9.67
N TRP A 152 -6.45 4.62 9.37
CA TRP A 152 -6.79 3.51 10.27
C TRP A 152 -5.67 3.13 11.23
N HIS A 153 -4.56 3.90 11.29
CA HIS A 153 -3.40 3.62 12.13
C HIS A 153 -2.86 2.18 11.98
N ALA A 154 -2.94 1.62 10.77
CA ALA A 154 -2.60 0.22 10.51
C ALA A 154 -1.12 -0.10 10.81
N PHE A 155 -0.23 0.90 10.67
CA PHE A 155 1.21 0.74 10.91
C PHE A 155 1.57 0.69 12.41
N ASP A 156 0.74 1.25 13.27
CA ASP A 156 0.93 1.22 14.73
C ASP A 156 0.32 -0.03 15.37
N SER A 157 -0.49 -0.78 14.61
CA SER A 157 -1.19 -1.95 15.12
C SER A 157 -0.27 -3.15 15.31
N GLU A 158 -0.36 -3.78 16.48
CA GLU A 158 0.31 -5.06 16.76
C GLU A 158 -0.38 -6.25 16.08
N ARG A 159 -1.66 -6.09 15.69
CA ARG A 159 -2.47 -7.11 15.00
C ARG A 159 -3.37 -6.47 13.96
N THR A 160 -3.16 -6.78 12.69
CA THR A 160 -4.02 -6.31 11.60
C THR A 160 -4.00 -7.30 10.45
N ALA A 161 -5.15 -7.59 9.86
CA ALA A 161 -5.28 -8.40 8.65
C ALA A 161 -5.45 -7.54 7.38
N ILE A 162 -5.45 -6.20 7.54
CA ILE A 162 -5.60 -5.26 6.43
C ILE A 162 -4.45 -5.41 5.42
N PHE A 163 -3.23 -5.67 5.93
CA PHE A 163 -2.07 -5.90 5.07
C PHE A 163 -2.21 -7.17 4.22
N ASP A 164 -2.66 -8.27 4.83
CA ASP A 164 -2.91 -9.52 4.11
C ASP A 164 -4.00 -9.35 3.06
N CYS A 165 -5.10 -8.65 3.40
CA CYS A 165 -6.17 -8.32 2.45
C CYS A 165 -5.67 -7.54 1.22
N ILE A 166 -4.78 -6.56 1.42
CA ILE A 166 -4.20 -5.81 0.30
C ILE A 166 -3.36 -6.73 -0.59
N ILE A 167 -2.48 -7.53 0.00
CA ILE A 167 -1.60 -8.44 -0.76
C ILE A 167 -2.42 -9.50 -1.50
N GLU A 168 -3.40 -10.10 -0.84
CA GLU A 168 -4.30 -11.09 -1.43
C GLU A 168 -5.10 -10.46 -2.57
N GLY A 169 -5.74 -9.31 -2.34
CA GLY A 169 -6.52 -8.62 -3.35
C GLY A 169 -5.71 -8.29 -4.60
N ILE A 170 -4.48 -7.79 -4.44
CA ILE A 170 -3.58 -7.55 -5.57
C ILE A 170 -3.31 -8.86 -6.31
N ASN A 171 -2.98 -9.94 -5.60
CA ASN A 171 -2.71 -11.23 -6.21
C ASN A 171 -3.91 -11.83 -6.96
N GLU A 172 -5.14 -11.61 -6.50
CA GLU A 172 -6.35 -12.06 -7.20
C GLU A 172 -6.54 -11.29 -8.52
N VAL A 173 -6.41 -9.96 -8.50
CA VAL A 173 -6.49 -9.16 -9.74
C VAL A 173 -5.39 -9.54 -10.73
N LEU A 174 -4.21 -9.93 -10.25
CA LEU A 174 -3.12 -10.42 -11.11
C LEU A 174 -3.39 -11.81 -11.72
N LYS A 175 -4.30 -12.61 -11.16
CA LYS A 175 -4.69 -13.92 -11.72
C LYS A 175 -5.81 -13.78 -12.75
N ASP A 176 -6.78 -12.92 -12.47
CA ASP A 176 -8.01 -12.80 -13.25
C ASP A 176 -7.95 -11.71 -14.34
N GLY A 177 -7.00 -10.78 -14.23
CA GLY A 177 -6.90 -9.62 -15.12
C GLY A 177 -6.22 -9.90 -16.47
N ASP A 178 -6.47 -9.02 -17.44
CA ASP A 178 -5.72 -9.00 -18.70
C ASP A 178 -4.25 -8.67 -18.42
N GLU A 179 -3.35 -9.62 -18.69
CA GLU A 179 -1.93 -9.52 -18.38
C GLU A 179 -1.26 -8.27 -19.00
N ASN A 180 -1.76 -7.82 -20.16
CA ASN A 180 -1.15 -6.72 -20.92
C ASN A 180 -1.42 -5.33 -20.33
N SER A 181 -2.54 -5.16 -19.63
CA SER A 181 -2.95 -3.90 -19.00
C SER A 181 -2.79 -3.94 -17.48
N THR A 182 -3.15 -5.07 -16.87
CA THR A 182 -3.20 -5.26 -15.42
C THR A 182 -1.80 -5.30 -14.81
N LEU A 183 -0.85 -6.03 -15.42
CA LEU A 183 0.50 -6.16 -14.86
C LEU A 183 1.25 -4.82 -14.84
N PRO A 184 1.31 -4.03 -15.94
CA PRO A 184 1.96 -2.72 -15.90
C PRO A 184 1.30 -1.74 -14.93
N TYR A 185 -0.03 -1.70 -14.88
CA TYR A 185 -0.78 -0.87 -13.93
C TYR A 185 -0.41 -1.21 -12.47
N TRP A 186 -0.44 -2.50 -12.11
CA TRP A 186 -0.11 -2.94 -10.76
C TRP A 186 1.37 -2.83 -10.43
N LEU A 187 2.28 -2.96 -11.42
CA LEU A 187 3.70 -2.67 -11.20
C LEU A 187 3.90 -1.22 -10.75
N SER A 188 3.21 -0.27 -11.40
CA SER A 188 3.26 1.15 -11.02
C SER A 188 2.65 1.40 -9.64
N ASN A 189 1.44 0.88 -9.39
CA ASN A 189 0.75 1.08 -8.11
C ASN A 189 1.50 0.44 -6.93
N ALA A 190 1.89 -0.84 -7.04
CA ALA A 190 2.57 -1.56 -5.98
C ALA A 190 3.95 -0.96 -5.67
N SER A 191 4.70 -0.55 -6.69
CA SER A 191 6.01 0.09 -6.48
C SER A 191 5.91 1.48 -5.86
N ALA A 192 4.90 2.27 -6.22
CA ALA A 192 4.64 3.55 -5.60
C ALA A 192 4.18 3.40 -4.15
N LEU A 193 3.29 2.45 -3.87
CA LEU A 193 2.88 2.11 -2.50
C LEU A 193 4.10 1.71 -1.67
N LEU A 194 4.97 0.85 -2.21
CA LEU A 194 6.22 0.46 -1.55
C LEU A 194 7.14 1.66 -1.27
N CYS A 195 7.23 2.62 -2.20
CA CYS A 195 8.01 3.85 -2.00
C CYS A 195 7.42 4.72 -0.87
N LEU A 196 6.09 4.85 -0.81
CA LEU A 196 5.40 5.56 0.27
C LEU A 196 5.65 4.90 1.63
N LEU A 197 5.64 3.56 1.67
CA LEU A 197 5.99 2.80 2.88
C LEU A 197 7.45 3.03 3.28
N GLN A 198 8.40 2.95 2.34
CA GLN A 198 9.83 3.13 2.62
C GLN A 198 10.18 4.52 3.18
N ARG A 199 9.48 5.57 2.73
CA ARG A 199 9.73 6.94 3.19
C ARG A 199 9.30 7.16 4.64
N ASN A 200 8.26 6.47 5.09
CA ASN A 200 7.61 6.72 6.38
C ASN A 200 7.88 5.62 7.43
N LEU A 201 8.08 4.37 7.00
CA LEU A 201 8.55 3.26 7.84
C LEU A 201 10.08 3.24 7.80
N ARG A 202 10.75 4.22 8.43
CA ARG A 202 12.19 4.08 8.66
C ARG A 202 12.39 3.00 9.72
N LEU A 203 12.98 1.88 9.29
CA LEU A 203 13.49 0.83 10.17
C LEU A 203 14.52 1.46 11.10
N ASN A 204 14.30 1.40 12.42
CA ASN A 204 15.37 1.57 13.39
C ASN A 204 16.48 0.56 13.05
N GLY A 205 17.72 1.02 13.19
CA GLY A 205 18.88 0.53 12.45
C GLY A 205 19.22 -0.94 12.61
N PHE A 206 19.34 -1.64 11.49
CA PHE A 206 20.38 -2.62 11.23
C PHE A 206 20.46 -2.81 9.70
N LEU A 207 21.66 -2.69 9.11
CA LEU A 207 21.99 -3.01 7.71
C LEU A 207 21.82 -1.93 6.61
N THR A 208 21.97 -0.64 6.93
CA THR A 208 22.60 0.25 5.94
C THR A 208 23.83 0.86 6.58
N THR A 209 24.99 0.58 6.00
CA THR A 209 26.24 1.27 6.30
C THR A 209 26.02 2.76 6.12
N ASN A 210 25.75 3.46 7.23
CA ASN A 210 25.87 4.90 7.26
C ASN A 210 27.32 5.20 6.88
N SER A 211 27.50 5.74 5.68
CA SER A 211 28.64 6.60 5.38
C SER A 211 28.51 7.81 6.30
N GLN A 212 28.98 7.62 7.54
CA GLN A 212 29.33 8.68 8.47
C GLN A 212 30.47 9.48 7.81
N ARG A 213 30.13 10.46 6.96
CA ARG A 213 31.00 11.61 6.82
C ARG A 213 30.72 12.53 7.99
N SER A 214 31.49 12.31 9.05
CA SER A 214 31.89 13.38 9.94
C SER A 214 32.30 14.58 9.10
N ILE A 215 31.62 15.70 9.25
CA ILE A 215 32.13 17.01 8.83
C ILE A 215 32.14 17.85 10.08
N SER A 216 33.33 17.94 10.67
CA SER A 216 33.72 18.96 11.62
C SER A 216 33.50 20.35 11.03
N SER A 217 33.01 21.23 11.88
CA SER A 217 32.95 22.69 11.80
C SER A 217 33.89 23.32 10.77
N GLY A 218 33.29 24.03 9.80
CA GLY A 218 34.00 24.88 8.85
C GLY A 218 33.01 25.70 8.04
N LEU A 219 32.88 26.98 8.41
CA LEU A 219 32.26 28.04 7.62
C LEU A 219 32.65 27.89 6.14
N HIS A 220 31.69 27.96 5.21
CA HIS A 220 31.71 28.70 3.95
C HIS A 220 30.47 28.29 3.13
N GLY A 221 29.62 29.28 2.84
CA GLY A 221 28.39 29.10 2.09
C GLY A 221 28.63 28.56 0.68
N ARG A 222 27.87 27.52 0.33
CA ARG A 222 27.64 27.12 -1.05
C ARG A 222 26.20 26.60 -1.15
N VAL A 223 25.33 27.39 -1.79
CA VAL A 223 23.97 26.99 -2.12
C VAL A 223 24.06 25.88 -3.16
N ILE A 224 24.03 24.63 -2.69
CA ILE A 224 23.78 23.48 -3.57
C ILE A 224 22.27 23.30 -3.56
N HIS A 225 21.63 23.68 -4.66
CA HIS A 225 20.25 23.31 -4.95
C HIS A 225 20.15 21.79 -5.03
N GLY A 226 19.84 21.17 -3.89
CA GLY A 226 19.50 19.75 -3.81
C GLY A 226 18.30 19.46 -4.69
N VAL A 227 18.47 18.49 -5.57
CA VAL A 227 17.48 17.97 -6.51
C VAL A 227 16.12 17.83 -5.80
N LYS A 228 15.15 18.65 -6.21
CA LYS A 228 13.79 18.60 -5.68
C LYS A 228 13.18 17.27 -6.11
N SER A 229 12.93 16.38 -5.15
CA SER A 229 12.15 15.15 -5.36
C SER A 229 10.84 15.48 -6.08
N PRO A 230 10.43 14.72 -7.12
CA PRO A 230 9.24 15.02 -7.93
C PRO A 230 7.92 14.97 -7.15
N PHE A 231 7.94 14.49 -5.90
CA PHE A 231 6.74 14.24 -5.12
C PHE A 231 6.38 15.33 -4.10
N ARG A 232 7.11 16.47 -4.07
CA ARG A 232 6.83 17.59 -3.14
C ARG A 232 5.56 18.41 -3.43
N PHE A 233 4.70 17.98 -4.36
CA PHE A 233 3.51 18.75 -4.77
C PHE A 233 2.19 18.32 -4.08
N ILE A 234 2.21 17.30 -3.23
CA ILE A 234 1.10 17.06 -2.29
C ILE A 234 1.64 17.58 -0.96
N GLY A 235 0.94 18.52 -0.31
CA GLY A 235 1.32 19.24 0.91
C GLY A 235 1.72 18.35 2.10
N PHE A 236 2.83 17.64 1.96
CA PHE A 236 3.45 16.81 2.96
C PHE A 236 4.43 17.71 3.70
N GLU A 237 3.88 18.46 4.65
CA GLU A 237 4.66 19.16 5.64
C GLU A 237 5.61 18.17 6.34
N ASP A 238 6.80 18.66 6.63
CA ASP A 238 7.97 17.97 7.19
C ASP A 238 7.78 17.53 8.66
N GLY A 239 6.54 17.23 9.06
CA GLY A 239 6.12 17.08 10.45
C GLY A 239 5.50 15.74 10.83
N LEU A 240 5.33 14.78 9.91
CA LEU A 240 4.77 13.47 10.30
C LEU A 240 5.83 12.63 11.03
N SER A 241 5.70 12.66 12.35
CA SER A 241 6.35 11.87 13.38
C SER A 241 6.89 10.51 12.93
N HIS A 242 8.16 10.25 13.26
CA HIS A 242 8.82 8.96 13.15
C HIS A 242 7.95 7.85 13.76
N MET A 243 7.34 6.99 12.94
CA MET A 243 6.60 5.82 13.40
C MET A 243 7.57 4.65 13.56
N GLU A 244 7.69 4.11 14.76
CA GLU A 244 8.39 2.84 14.98
C GLU A 244 7.51 1.71 14.45
N ALA A 245 7.80 1.26 13.22
CA ALA A 245 6.99 0.27 12.53
C ALA A 245 6.87 -1.03 13.34
N ARG A 246 5.64 -1.45 13.64
CA ARG A 246 5.38 -2.74 14.28
C ARG A 246 5.64 -3.91 13.31
N TYR A 247 5.84 -5.11 13.86
CA TYR A 247 6.16 -6.31 13.07
C TYR A 247 5.23 -6.55 11.86
N PRO A 248 3.89 -6.39 11.96
CA PRO A 248 2.99 -6.54 10.80
C PRO A 248 3.32 -5.58 9.64
N ALA A 249 3.70 -4.33 9.93
CA ALA A 249 4.07 -3.35 8.90
C ALA A 249 5.39 -3.72 8.21
N ILE A 250 6.35 -4.30 8.95
CA ILE A 250 7.61 -4.78 8.39
C ILE A 250 7.36 -5.96 7.44
N LEU A 251 6.54 -6.94 7.85
CA LEU A 251 6.15 -8.06 7.00
C LEU A 251 5.42 -7.59 5.75
N PHE A 252 4.46 -6.67 5.89
CA PHE A 252 3.73 -6.10 4.76
C PHE A 252 4.67 -5.48 3.72
N LYS A 253 5.67 -4.71 4.16
CA LYS A 253 6.69 -4.15 3.27
C LYS A 253 7.48 -5.23 2.53
N GLN A 254 7.84 -6.33 3.21
CA GLN A 254 8.53 -7.46 2.58
C GLN A 254 7.65 -8.17 1.55
N GLN A 255 6.40 -8.47 1.91
CA GLN A 255 5.42 -9.09 1.01
C GLN A 255 5.14 -8.21 -0.21
N LEU A 256 5.00 -6.90 -0.01
CA LEU A 256 4.80 -5.95 -1.12
C LEU A 256 6.03 -5.87 -2.03
N THR A 257 7.25 -5.96 -1.46
CA THR A 257 8.49 -6.05 -2.24
C THR A 257 8.48 -7.31 -3.12
N ALA A 258 8.16 -8.47 -2.53
CA ALA A 258 8.04 -9.73 -3.27
C ALA A 258 6.93 -9.67 -4.33
N CYS A 259 5.81 -8.99 -4.04
CA CYS A 259 4.72 -8.76 -4.99
C CYS A 259 5.20 -7.96 -6.21
N VAL A 260 5.95 -6.86 -6.00
CA VAL A 260 6.55 -6.07 -7.09
C VAL A 260 7.49 -6.92 -7.93
N GLU A 261 8.34 -7.73 -7.30
CA GLU A 261 9.25 -8.64 -8.02
C GLU A 261 8.50 -9.71 -8.82
N LYS A 262 7.42 -10.26 -8.26
CA LYS A 262 6.53 -11.20 -8.94
C LYS A 262 5.90 -10.57 -10.18
N ILE A 263 5.30 -9.39 -10.06
CA ILE A 263 4.69 -8.67 -11.20
C ILE A 263 5.74 -8.39 -12.28
N PHE A 264 6.92 -7.91 -11.89
CA PHE A 264 8.02 -7.67 -12.81
C PHE A 264 8.45 -8.95 -13.55
N GLY A 265 8.53 -10.08 -12.82
CA GLY A 265 8.84 -11.39 -13.38
C GLY A 265 7.81 -11.85 -14.40
N LEU A 266 6.52 -11.73 -14.07
CA LEU A 266 5.41 -12.07 -14.97
C LEU A 266 5.48 -11.26 -16.27
N ILE A 267 5.65 -9.93 -16.17
CA ILE A 267 5.82 -9.07 -17.35
C ILE A 267 6.99 -9.58 -18.17
N ARG A 268 8.18 -9.72 -17.58
CA ARG A 268 9.39 -10.18 -18.28
C ARG A 268 9.16 -11.50 -19.01
N ASP A 269 8.51 -12.46 -18.37
CA ASP A 269 8.32 -13.80 -18.93
C ASP A 269 7.29 -13.80 -20.06
N ASN A 270 6.23 -12.98 -19.95
CA ASN A 270 5.29 -12.72 -21.04
C ASN A 270 5.98 -12.12 -22.26
N LEU A 271 6.86 -11.13 -22.06
CA LEU A 271 7.62 -10.53 -23.15
C LEU A 271 8.51 -11.54 -23.87
N LYS A 272 9.20 -12.41 -23.11
CA LYS A 272 10.01 -13.47 -23.73
C LYS A 272 9.15 -14.46 -24.51
N LYS A 273 7.98 -14.82 -23.97
CA LYS A 273 7.03 -15.74 -24.61
C LYS A 273 6.52 -15.19 -25.95
N GLU A 274 6.14 -13.92 -26.00
CA GLU A 274 5.65 -13.25 -27.23
C GLU A 274 6.77 -12.96 -28.22
N LEU A 275 7.96 -12.62 -27.75
CA LEU A 275 9.11 -12.31 -28.60
C LEU A 275 9.77 -13.56 -29.21
N SER A 276 9.72 -14.70 -28.51
CA SER A 276 10.30 -15.97 -28.97
C SER A 276 9.86 -16.40 -30.38
N PRO A 277 8.55 -16.46 -30.73
CA PRO A 277 8.12 -16.80 -32.08
C PRO A 277 8.58 -15.79 -33.13
N LEU A 278 8.58 -14.49 -32.83
CA LEU A 278 9.06 -13.44 -33.74
C LEU A 278 10.55 -13.61 -34.06
N LEU A 279 11.36 -13.92 -33.04
CA LEU A 279 12.78 -14.22 -33.21
C LEU A 279 12.98 -15.52 -34.01
N ASN A 280 12.20 -16.57 -33.73
CA ASN A 280 12.28 -17.82 -34.47
C ASN A 280 12.00 -17.62 -35.97
N SER A 281 11.00 -16.81 -36.31
CA SER A 281 10.70 -16.47 -37.71
C SER A 281 11.86 -15.72 -38.39
N CYS A 282 12.51 -14.78 -37.69
CA CYS A 282 13.68 -14.07 -38.19
C CYS A 282 14.89 -14.99 -38.46
N ILE A 283 15.08 -16.00 -37.60
CA ILE A 283 16.21 -16.94 -37.67
C ILE A 283 15.97 -18.03 -38.74
N GLN A 284 14.73 -18.49 -38.90
CA GLN A 284 14.38 -19.58 -39.83
C GLN A 284 14.11 -19.14 -41.27
N ALA A 285 14.05 -17.83 -41.54
CA ALA A 285 13.83 -17.33 -42.89
C ALA A 285 14.90 -17.89 -43.86
N PRO A 286 14.51 -18.27 -45.10
CA PRO A 286 15.25 -19.26 -45.88
C PRO A 286 16.68 -18.80 -46.12
N LYS A 287 17.64 -19.47 -45.47
CA LYS A 287 19.05 -19.40 -45.87
C LYS A 287 19.06 -19.79 -47.36
N ALA A 288 19.33 -18.81 -48.23
CA ALA A 288 19.49 -19.02 -49.65
C ALA A 288 20.30 -20.31 -49.87
N GLY A 289 19.63 -21.30 -50.43
CA GLY A 289 20.04 -22.68 -50.27
C GLY A 289 21.45 -22.93 -50.79
N ARG A 290 22.28 -23.57 -49.97
CA ARG A 290 23.46 -24.30 -50.45
C ARG A 290 22.97 -25.60 -51.09
N HIS A 291 22.27 -25.48 -52.21
CA HIS A 291 22.08 -26.58 -53.15
C HIS A 291 23.10 -26.36 -54.27
N SER A 292 24.25 -27.01 -54.13
CA SER A 292 25.12 -27.26 -55.27
C SER A 292 24.34 -28.15 -56.24
N GLY A 293 23.77 -27.56 -57.29
CA GLY A 293 23.00 -28.31 -58.28
C GLY A 293 22.31 -27.43 -59.32
N LYS A 294 23.07 -27.06 -60.37
CA LYS A 294 22.65 -26.69 -61.74
C LYS A 294 21.45 -25.73 -61.94
N SER A 295 21.80 -24.55 -62.47
CA SER A 295 21.09 -23.78 -63.52
C SER A 295 19.59 -23.53 -63.38
N SER A 296 19.20 -22.28 -63.10
CA SER A 296 18.70 -21.34 -64.12
C SER A 296 17.98 -20.14 -63.48
N ARG A 297 18.27 -18.95 -64.04
CA ARG A 297 17.52 -17.68 -64.04
C ARG A 297 16.79 -17.22 -62.75
N SER A 298 17.31 -16.12 -62.20
CA SER A 298 16.67 -15.25 -61.20
C SER A 298 15.27 -14.78 -61.63
N PRO A 299 14.43 -14.41 -60.66
CA PRO A 299 14.31 -12.98 -60.36
C PRO A 299 14.69 -12.68 -58.90
N GLY A 300 15.66 -11.78 -58.74
CA GLY A 300 16.01 -11.20 -57.45
C GLY A 300 14.88 -10.31 -56.92
N GLY A 301 14.68 -10.31 -55.60
CA GLY A 301 13.86 -9.31 -54.91
C GLY A 301 13.16 -9.81 -53.65
N ILE A 302 12.66 -11.06 -53.64
CA ILE A 302 11.62 -11.45 -52.66
C ILE A 302 12.21 -11.87 -51.29
N SER A 303 13.42 -12.45 -51.26
CA SER A 303 13.98 -12.98 -50.00
C SER A 303 14.41 -11.87 -49.02
N GLN A 304 15.01 -10.77 -49.51
CA GLN A 304 15.37 -9.63 -48.64
C GLN A 304 14.16 -8.89 -48.08
N GLN A 305 13.08 -8.79 -48.86
CA GLN A 305 11.84 -8.14 -48.44
C GLN A 305 11.16 -8.91 -47.30
N ALA A 306 11.16 -10.25 -47.37
CA ALA A 306 10.65 -11.11 -46.30
C ALA A 306 11.45 -10.96 -44.99
N HIS A 307 12.78 -10.94 -45.05
CA HIS A 307 13.61 -10.69 -43.86
C HIS A 307 13.41 -9.30 -43.26
N SER A 308 13.25 -8.25 -44.08
CA SER A 308 12.96 -6.90 -43.58
C SER A 308 11.62 -6.84 -42.85
N SER A 309 10.58 -7.51 -43.37
CA SER A 309 9.25 -7.52 -42.74
C SER A 309 9.20 -8.19 -41.36
N GLN A 310 10.06 -9.18 -41.11
CA GLN A 310 10.13 -9.88 -39.84
C GLN A 310 10.81 -9.03 -38.75
N TRP A 311 11.86 -8.29 -39.10
CA TRP A 311 12.50 -7.34 -38.18
C TRP A 311 11.58 -6.15 -37.85
N GLU A 312 10.85 -5.64 -38.82
CA GLU A 312 9.81 -4.62 -38.59
C GLU A 312 8.75 -5.09 -37.59
N SER A 313 8.39 -6.37 -37.61
CA SER A 313 7.44 -6.94 -36.64
C SER A 313 7.99 -6.94 -35.21
N ILE A 314 9.30 -7.21 -35.04
CA ILE A 314 9.96 -7.12 -33.73
C ILE A 314 10.03 -5.66 -33.26
N ILE A 315 10.39 -4.73 -34.15
CA ILE A 315 10.46 -3.30 -33.81
C ILE A 315 9.08 -2.80 -33.37
N THR A 316 8.05 -3.10 -34.15
CA THR A 316 6.65 -2.74 -33.84
C THR A 316 6.21 -3.32 -32.49
N PHE A 317 6.59 -4.56 -32.20
CA PHE A 317 6.32 -5.19 -30.90
C PHE A 317 7.01 -4.45 -29.74
N LEU A 318 8.31 -4.14 -29.87
CA LEU A 318 9.07 -3.43 -28.84
C LEU A 318 8.55 -2.00 -28.61
N ASP A 319 8.14 -1.31 -29.68
CA ASP A 319 7.55 0.03 -29.60
C ASP A 319 6.18 0.00 -28.92
N SER A 320 5.32 -0.96 -29.29
CA SER A 320 4.02 -1.18 -28.64
C SER A 320 4.19 -1.46 -27.14
N LEU A 321 5.11 -2.36 -26.79
CA LEU A 321 5.46 -2.66 -25.40
C LEU A 321 5.89 -1.40 -24.63
N LEU A 322 6.83 -0.63 -25.19
CA LEU A 322 7.32 0.58 -24.54
C LEU A 322 6.20 1.62 -24.38
N GLY A 323 5.30 1.71 -25.36
CA GLY A 323 4.08 2.50 -25.30
C GLY A 323 3.18 2.09 -24.14
N HIS A 324 2.91 0.78 -23.97
CA HIS A 324 2.07 0.26 -22.89
C HIS A 324 2.67 0.51 -21.50
N LEU A 325 3.98 0.30 -21.32
CA LEU A 325 4.66 0.56 -20.05
C LEU A 325 4.64 2.06 -19.70
N ARG A 326 4.83 2.94 -20.70
CA ARG A 326 4.78 4.39 -20.50
C ARG A 326 3.36 4.88 -20.22
N LYS A 327 2.34 4.33 -20.89
CA LYS A 327 0.94 4.68 -20.66
C LYS A 327 0.52 4.39 -19.22
N ASN A 328 1.02 3.31 -18.64
CA ASN A 328 0.80 2.94 -17.24
C ASN A 328 1.79 3.61 -16.27
N LEU A 329 2.56 4.61 -16.73
CA LEU A 329 3.54 5.35 -15.93
C LEU A 329 4.50 4.46 -15.13
N VAL A 330 4.90 3.32 -15.72
CA VAL A 330 5.85 2.40 -15.09
C VAL A 330 7.15 3.15 -14.81
N PRO A 331 7.70 3.11 -13.57
CA PRO A 331 8.93 3.82 -13.25
C PRO A 331 10.06 3.46 -14.20
N SER A 332 10.83 4.47 -14.63
CA SER A 332 11.85 4.35 -15.67
C SER A 332 12.94 3.32 -15.34
N PHE A 333 13.22 3.09 -14.06
CA PHE A 333 14.14 2.04 -13.61
C PHE A 333 13.66 0.64 -14.04
N PHE A 334 12.37 0.32 -13.90
CA PHE A 334 11.83 -0.97 -14.34
C PHE A 334 11.86 -1.08 -15.85
N ILE A 335 11.46 -0.03 -16.57
CA ILE A 335 11.51 -0.02 -18.05
C ILE A 335 12.93 -0.28 -18.53
N ARG A 336 13.93 0.45 -18.00
CA ARG A 336 15.33 0.24 -18.35
C ARG A 336 15.78 -1.19 -18.09
N LYS A 337 15.45 -1.73 -16.91
CA LYS A 337 15.80 -3.11 -16.54
C LYS A 337 15.15 -4.15 -17.44
N LEU A 338 13.86 -4.00 -17.78
CA LEU A 338 13.14 -4.88 -18.71
C LEU A 338 13.78 -4.84 -20.09
N ILE A 339 14.01 -3.64 -20.63
CA ILE A 339 14.61 -3.46 -21.95
C ILE A 339 16.00 -4.10 -22.00
N THR A 340 16.86 -3.89 -20.99
CA THR A 340 18.17 -4.57 -20.91
C THR A 340 18.03 -6.09 -20.94
N GLN A 341 17.08 -6.66 -20.19
CA GLN A 341 16.84 -8.11 -20.18
C GLN A 341 16.30 -8.64 -21.51
N VAL A 342 15.43 -7.88 -22.17
CA VAL A 342 14.89 -8.21 -23.50
C VAL A 342 16.00 -8.22 -24.55
N PHE A 343 16.84 -7.18 -24.62
CA PHE A 343 17.96 -7.15 -25.56
C PHE A 343 18.99 -8.24 -25.29
N SER A 344 19.25 -8.55 -24.01
CA SER A 344 20.11 -9.69 -23.64
C SER A 344 19.51 -11.01 -24.13
N PHE A 345 18.19 -11.21 -24.00
CA PHE A 345 17.50 -12.38 -24.52
C PHE A 345 17.57 -12.47 -26.04
N ILE A 346 17.29 -11.37 -26.76
CA ILE A 346 17.43 -11.30 -28.22
C ILE A 346 18.85 -11.70 -28.64
N ASN A 347 19.87 -11.13 -28.01
CA ASN A 347 21.27 -11.42 -28.29
C ASN A 347 21.56 -12.92 -28.12
N ILE A 348 21.20 -13.51 -26.97
CA ILE A 348 21.41 -14.93 -26.71
C ILE A 348 20.66 -15.79 -27.75
N SER A 349 19.42 -15.46 -28.08
CA SER A 349 18.61 -16.21 -29.06
C SER A 349 19.18 -16.18 -30.48
N LEU A 350 19.83 -15.08 -30.88
CA LEU A 350 20.45 -14.94 -32.19
C LEU A 350 21.82 -15.61 -32.27
N PHE A 351 22.61 -15.62 -31.19
CA PHE A 351 23.97 -16.17 -31.18
C PHE A 351 24.05 -17.67 -30.81
N ASN A 352 23.06 -18.23 -30.10
CA ASN A 352 23.04 -19.64 -29.71
C ASN A 352 22.37 -20.58 -30.73
N ARG A 353 22.10 -20.11 -31.95
CA ARG A 353 21.60 -20.90 -33.09
C ARG A 353 22.43 -20.62 -34.33
#